data_AF-A0A810PYR6-F1
#
_entry.id   AF-A0A810PYR6-F1
#
_cell.length_a   1.000
_cell.length_b   1.000
_cell.length_c   1.000
_cell.angle_alpha   90.00
_cell.angle_beta   90.00
_cell.angle_gamma   90.00
#
_symmetry.space_group_name_H-M   'P 1'
#
loop_
_entity.id
_entity.type
_entity.pdbx_description
1 polymer ?
#
loop_
_entity_poly.entity_id
_entity_poly.type
_entity_poly.pdbx_seq_one_letter_code
_entity_poly.pdbx_strand_id
1 'polypeptide(L)' 'MDLYRDPDTMDPEELRAYLSDIRQELEAMDEDEPEDETSEEFVDWAEEHEVLEDLVDEIIDRLEALGEALE' A
#
# COMPACT_ATOMS: atom_id res chain seq x y z
N MET A 1 -11.38 -0.08 9.68
CA MET A 1 -11.48 -0.72 8.36
C MET A 1 -10.29 -1.67 8.33
N ASP A 2 -10.44 -2.86 8.91
CA ASP A 2 -9.40 -3.90 8.91
C ASP A 2 -9.43 -4.64 7.56
N LEU A 3 -9.29 -3.91 6.47
CA LEU A 3 -9.23 -4.50 5.12
C LEU A 3 -7.83 -5.04 4.82
N TYR A 4 -6.80 -4.44 5.41
CA TYR A 4 -5.41 -4.80 5.23
C TYR A 4 -4.89 -5.61 6.42
N ARG A 5 -4.01 -6.56 6.13
CA ARG A 5 -3.38 -7.40 7.17
C ARG A 5 -2.23 -6.62 7.81
N ASP A 6 -2.16 -6.65 9.15
CA ASP A 6 -1.06 -6.06 9.92
C ASP A 6 0.31 -6.61 9.49
N PRO A 7 1.22 -5.74 8.99
CA PRO A 7 2.56 -6.15 8.58
C PRO A 7 3.43 -6.59 9.76
N ASP A 8 3.17 -6.11 10.99
CA ASP A 8 3.95 -6.55 12.16
C ASP A 8 3.80 -8.05 12.47
N THR A 9 2.73 -8.68 11.97
CA THR A 9 2.45 -10.10 12.19
C THR A 9 3.07 -11.03 11.14
N MET A 10 3.67 -10.48 10.09
CA MET A 10 4.14 -11.23 8.92
C MET A 10 5.67 -11.43 8.91
N ASP A 11 6.11 -12.53 8.30
CA ASP A 11 7.53 -12.79 8.05
C ASP A 11 8.07 -11.89 6.90
N PRO A 12 9.39 -11.63 6.81
CA PRO A 12 9.98 -10.83 5.73
C PRO A 12 9.59 -11.30 4.31
N GLU A 13 9.49 -12.62 4.12
CA GLU A 13 9.10 -13.20 2.84
C GLU A 13 7.63 -12.97 2.48
N GLU A 14 6.76 -12.84 3.48
CA GLU A 14 5.35 -12.48 3.31
C GLU A 14 5.22 -10.97 3.08
N LEU A 15 5.97 -10.15 3.82
CA LEU A 15 5.99 -8.70 3.69
C LEU A 15 6.41 -8.24 2.30
N ARG A 16 7.47 -8.83 1.72
CA ARG A 16 7.88 -8.51 0.34
C ARG A 16 6.81 -8.89 -0.69
N ALA A 17 6.09 -9.99 -0.46
CA ALA A 17 5.04 -10.45 -1.37
C ALA A 17 3.86 -9.49 -1.28
N TYR A 18 3.46 -9.16 -0.06
CA TYR A 18 2.39 -8.21 0.23
C TYR A 18 2.70 -6.81 -0.31
N LEU A 19 3.93 -6.32 -0.14
CA LEU A 19 4.40 -5.08 -0.75
C LEU A 19 4.29 -5.11 -2.28
N SER A 20 4.60 -6.24 -2.90
CA SER A 20 4.48 -6.40 -4.35
C SER A 20 3.03 -6.44 -4.82
N ASP A 21 2.13 -7.03 -4.05
CA ASP A 21 0.69 -7.02 -4.32
C ASP A 21 0.13 -5.58 -4.22
N ILE A 22 0.41 -4.89 -3.11
CA ILE A 22 -0.06 -3.51 -2.89
C ILE A 22 0.49 -2.55 -3.96
N ARG A 23 1.77 -2.67 -4.33
CA ARG A 23 2.34 -1.85 -5.40
C ARG A 23 1.68 -2.08 -6.76
N GLN A 24 1.26 -3.30 -7.05
CA GLN A 24 0.50 -3.57 -8.28
C GLN A 24 -0.93 -3.02 -8.19
N GLU A 25 -1.54 -3.04 -7.01
CA GLU A 25 -2.85 -2.43 -6.78
C GLU A 25 -2.79 -0.91 -6.95
N LEU A 26 -1.79 -0.25 -6.35
CA LEU A 26 -1.53 1.18 -6.55
C LEU A 26 -1.29 1.51 -8.03
N GLU A 27 -0.46 0.75 -8.75
CA GLU A 27 -0.24 0.98 -10.18
C GLU A 27 -1.54 0.84 -11.01
N ALA A 28 -2.41 -0.10 -10.65
CA ALA A 28 -3.70 -0.27 -11.29
C ALA A 28 -4.66 0.87 -10.95
N MET A 29 -4.63 1.37 -9.71
CA MET A 29 -5.42 2.53 -9.27
C MET A 29 -4.96 3.82 -9.93
N ASP A 30 -3.66 4.02 -10.10
CA ASP A 30 -3.08 5.14 -10.85
C ASP A 30 -3.53 5.13 -12.33
N GLU A 31 -3.66 3.94 -12.94
CA GLU A 31 -4.19 3.83 -14.31
C GLU A 31 -5.68 4.17 -14.40
N ASP A 32 -6.44 3.90 -13.33
CA ASP A 32 -7.89 4.18 -13.22
C ASP A 32 -8.17 5.51 -12.48
N GLU A 33 -7.16 6.40 -12.36
CA GLU A 33 -7.30 7.69 -11.66
C GLU A 33 -8.49 8.50 -12.24
N PRO A 34 -9.45 8.92 -11.39
CA PRO A 34 -10.60 9.69 -11.85
C PRO A 34 -10.18 11.06 -12.39
N GLU A 35 -10.58 11.38 -13.63
CA GLU A 35 -10.23 12.67 -14.28
C GLU A 35 -10.79 13.90 -13.54
N ASP A 36 -11.87 13.73 -12.76
CA ASP A 36 -12.49 14.80 -11.98
C ASP A 36 -12.02 14.75 -10.52
N GLU A 37 -10.95 15.49 -10.24
CA GLU A 37 -10.32 15.65 -8.91
C GLU A 37 -11.25 16.20 -7.81
N THR A 38 -12.48 16.62 -8.17
CA THR A 38 -13.48 17.16 -7.24
C THR A 38 -14.69 16.26 -7.05
N SER A 39 -14.74 15.15 -7.78
CA SER A 39 -15.80 14.15 -7.70
C SER A 39 -15.70 13.34 -6.40
N GLU A 40 -16.84 12.81 -5.95
CA GLU A 40 -16.85 11.86 -4.83
C GLU A 40 -16.03 10.60 -5.16
N GLU A 41 -16.00 10.18 -6.44
CA GLU A 41 -15.18 9.03 -6.87
C GLU A 41 -13.68 9.29 -6.74
N PHE A 42 -13.20 10.51 -7.02
CA PHE A 42 -11.81 10.88 -6.76
C PHE A 42 -11.49 10.91 -5.27
N VAL A 43 -12.42 11.39 -4.43
CA VAL A 43 -12.23 11.39 -2.97
C VAL A 43 -12.13 9.96 -2.44
N ASP A 44 -13.04 9.07 -2.85
CA ASP A 44 -13.01 7.66 -2.46
C ASP A 44 -11.72 6.97 -2.95
N TRP A 45 -11.31 7.24 -4.20
CA TRP A 45 -10.05 6.75 -4.77
C TRP A 45 -8.83 7.27 -3.99
N ALA A 46 -8.80 8.57 -3.67
CA ALA A 46 -7.69 9.20 -2.96
C ALA A 46 -7.57 8.71 -1.52
N GLU A 47 -8.70 8.49 -0.83
CA GLU A 47 -8.72 7.90 0.51
C GLU A 47 -8.18 6.46 0.48
N GLU A 48 -8.56 5.65 -0.51
CA GLU A 48 -8.02 4.29 -0.67
C GLU A 48 -6.53 4.31 -1.04
N HIS A 49 -6.12 5.20 -1.95
CA HIS A 49 -4.72 5.37 -2.34
C HIS A 49 -3.84 5.80 -1.16
N GLU A 50 -4.29 6.75 -0.34
CA GLU A 50 -3.58 7.20 0.87
C GLU A 50 -3.38 6.03 1.86
N VAL A 51 -4.41 5.21 2.08
CA VAL A 51 -4.31 4.06 2.98
C VAL A 51 -3.31 3.01 2.46
N LEU A 52 -3.28 2.78 1.16
CA LEU A 52 -2.32 1.86 0.54
C LEU A 52 -0.88 2.41 0.60
N GLU A 53 -0.69 3.72 0.39
CA GLU A 53 0.61 4.37 0.52
C GLU A 53 1.15 4.30 1.96
N ASP A 54 0.32 4.62 2.96
CA ASP A 54 0.67 4.48 4.38
C ASP A 54 1.07 3.03 4.72
N LEU A 55 0.34 2.06 4.17
CA LEU A 55 0.62 0.64 4.38
C LEU A 55 1.94 0.20 3.71
N VAL A 56 2.24 0.72 2.52
CA VAL A 56 3.53 0.49 1.85
C VAL A 56 4.67 0.97 2.71
N ASP A 57 4.58 2.19 3.24
CA ASP A 57 5.58 2.74 4.13
C ASP A 57 5.71 1.92 5.42
N GLU A 58 4.60 1.48 6.02
CA GLU A 58 4.62 0.60 7.19
C GLU A 58 5.32 -0.75 6.92
N ILE A 59 5.06 -1.36 5.76
CA ILE A 59 5.72 -2.60 5.35
C ILE A 59 7.23 -2.39 5.13
N ILE A 60 7.62 -1.28 4.50
CA ILE A 60 9.03 -0.93 4.27
C ILE A 60 9.74 -0.73 5.61
N ASP A 61 9.17 0.09 6.50
CA ASP A 61 9.70 0.31 7.86
C ASP A 61 9.86 -1.02 8.61
N ARG A 62 8.88 -1.93 8.47
CA ARG A 62 8.93 -3.26 9.09
C ARG A 62 10.05 -4.13 8.50
N LEU A 63 10.22 -4.14 7.18
CA LEU A 63 11.29 -4.88 6.51
C LEU A 63 12.66 -4.36 6.95
N GLU A 64 12.83 -3.04 6.99
CA GLU A 64 14.06 -2.40 7.49
C GLU A 64 14.32 -2.74 8.96
N ALA A 65 13.29 -2.73 9.82
CA ALA A 65 13.39 -3.12 11.22
C ALA A 65 13.79 -4.60 11.41
N LEU A 66 13.41 -5.48 10.48
CA LEU A 66 13.80 -6.89 10.46
C LEU A 66 15.22 -7.12 9.93
N GLY A 67 15.88 -6.07 9.43
CA GLY A 67 17.24 -6.14 8.90
C GLY A 67 17.33 -6.48 7.41
N GLU A 68 16.20 -6.45 6.70
CA GLU A 68 16.19 -6.45 5.23
C GLU A 68 16.52 -5.02 4.78
N ALA A 69 17.80 -4.75 4.52
CA ALA A 69 18.19 -3.49 3.89
C ALA A 69 17.62 -3.48 2.48
N LEU A 70 16.67 -2.58 2.21
CA LEU A 70 16.20 -2.27 0.87
C LEU A 70 17.33 -1.45 0.17
N GLU A 71 18.33 -2.16 -0.37
CA GLU A 71 19.42 -1.60 -1.19
C GLU A 71 18.98 -1.21 -2.61
#